data_AF-A0A9W7E470-F1
#
_entry.id   AF-A0A9W7E470-F1
#
_cell.length_a   1.000
_cell.length_b   1.000
_cell.length_c   1.000
_cell.angle_alpha   90.00
_cell.angle_beta   90.00
_cell.angle_gamma   90.00
#
_symmetry.space_group_name_H-M   'P 1'
#
loop_
_entity.id
_entity.type
_entity.pdbx_description
1 polymer ?
#
loop_
_entity_poly.entity_id
_entity_poly.type
_entity_poly.pdbx_seq_one_letter_code
_entity_poly.pdbx_strand_id
1 'polypeptide(L)'
;MWRYQRSLEQCLVEPIPSSVMMGTIFAGLDVGQGAPMNARTFGTSIGFIYTYHILQCPLEQLHGRQSSLHNAFSGAFLGTLGVMHGRIGVPFVPPHVLHGNGPRGAIAIGAVVYGAIGFGLATMGGKRM
;
A
#
# COMPACT_ATOMS: atom_id res chain seq x y z
N MET A 1 7.41 -13.47 28.38
CA MET A 1 7.88 -12.83 27.13
C MET A 1 7.09 -13.45 25.99
N TRP A 2 5.98 -12.85 25.57
CA TRP A 2 5.12 -13.40 24.53
C TRP A 2 5.76 -13.13 23.17
N ARG A 3 6.28 -14.17 22.50
CA ARG A 3 6.69 -14.05 21.09
C ARG A 3 5.44 -13.82 20.26
N TYR A 4 5.38 -12.69 19.57
CA TYR A 4 4.37 -12.44 18.55
C TYR A 4 4.64 -13.39 17.38
N GLN A 5 4.03 -14.58 17.40
CA GLN A 5 4.06 -15.53 16.29
C GLN A 5 2.65 -15.61 15.70
N ARG A 6 2.33 -14.73 14.75
CA ARG A 6 1.28 -15.06 13.78
C ARG A 6 1.75 -16.25 12.97
N SER A 7 0.85 -17.20 12.73
CA SER A 7 1.10 -18.24 11.74
C SER A 7 1.14 -17.62 10.34
N LEU A 8 1.93 -18.20 9.43
CA LEU A 8 1.96 -17.78 8.02
C LEU A 8 0.56 -17.83 7.39
N GLU A 9 -0.25 -18.82 7.78
CA GLU A 9 -1.63 -18.97 7.34
C GLU A 9 -2.51 -17.78 7.75
N GLN A 10 -2.43 -17.35 9.01
CA GLN A 10 -3.15 -16.15 9.47
C GLN A 10 -2.71 -14.91 8.68
N CYS A 11 -1.41 -14.77 8.44
CA CYS A 11 -0.86 -13.66 7.66
C CYS A 11 -1.37 -13.59 6.21
N LEU A 12 -1.71 -14.73 5.60
CA LEU A 12 -2.24 -14.79 4.24
C LEU A 12 -3.76 -14.63 4.20
N VAL A 13 -4.48 -15.17 5.18
CA VAL A 13 -5.95 -15.19 5.16
C VAL A 13 -6.58 -13.96 5.82
N GLU A 14 -5.99 -13.46 6.91
CA GLU A 14 -6.48 -12.30 7.66
C GLU A 14 -6.71 -11.04 6.79
N PRO A 15 -5.84 -10.69 5.81
CA PRO A 15 -6.05 -9.50 5.00
C PRO A 15 -7.04 -9.69 3.83
N ILE A 16 -7.55 -10.89 3.55
CA ILE A 16 -8.46 -11.10 2.41
C ILE A 16 -9.71 -10.20 2.52
N PRO A 17 -10.48 -10.19 3.64
CA PRO A 17 -11.70 -9.39 3.73
C PRO A 17 -11.42 -7.89 3.65
N SER A 18 -10.38 -7.40 4.32
CA SER A 18 -10.00 -5.98 4.29
C SER A 18 -9.55 -5.54 2.91
N SER A 19 -8.84 -6.41 2.18
CA SER A 19 -8.36 -6.13 0.83
C SER A 19 -9.51 -6.10 -0.18
N VAL A 20 -10.50 -6.99 -0.02
CA VAL A 20 -11.71 -6.95 -0.85
C VAL A 20 -12.51 -5.68 -0.60
N MET A 21 -12.79 -5.32 0.66
CA MET A 21 -13.53 -4.10 0.99
C MET A 21 -12.82 -2.85 0.50
N MET A 22 -11.56 -2.67 0.87
CA MET A 22 -10.83 -1.45 0.55
C MET A 22 -10.43 -1.40 -0.93
N GLY A 23 -10.08 -2.53 -1.54
CA GLY A 23 -9.85 -2.63 -2.98
C GLY A 23 -11.09 -2.28 -3.80
N THR A 24 -12.28 -2.64 -3.32
CA THR A 24 -13.56 -2.24 -3.94
C THR A 24 -13.79 -0.73 -3.84
N ILE A 25 -13.51 -0.14 -2.68
CA ILE A 25 -13.60 1.33 -2.50
C ILE A 25 -12.66 2.04 -3.47
N PHE A 26 -11.38 1.62 -3.53
CA PHE A 26 -10.41 2.22 -4.45
C PHE A 26 -10.77 2.03 -5.91
N ALA A 27 -11.24 0.85 -6.31
CA ALA A 27 -11.74 0.63 -7.67
C ALA A 27 -12.91 1.55 -8.01
N GLY A 28 -13.81 1.80 -7.05
CA GLY A 28 -14.91 2.76 -7.20
C GLY A 28 -14.42 4.20 -7.38
N LEU A 29 -13.39 4.60 -6.62
CA LEU A 29 -12.75 5.91 -6.78
C LEU A 29 -12.08 6.06 -8.15
N ASP A 30 -11.37 5.03 -8.63
CA ASP A 30 -10.74 5.03 -9.94
C ASP A 30 -11.79 5.20 -11.06
N VAL A 31 -12.90 4.46 -10.96
CA VAL A 31 -14.03 4.59 -11.91
C VAL A 31 -14.64 5.99 -11.83
N GLY A 32 -14.80 6.55 -10.63
CA GLY A 32 -15.26 7.92 -10.43
C GLY A 32 -14.32 8.98 -11.01
N GLN A 33 -13.02 8.67 -11.14
CA GLN A 33 -12.01 9.51 -11.78
C GLN A 33 -11.93 9.29 -13.31
N GLY A 34 -12.80 8.46 -13.89
CA GLY A 34 -12.87 8.20 -15.33
C GLY A 34 -12.10 6.96 -15.78
N ALA A 35 -11.61 6.12 -14.88
CA ALA A 35 -11.05 4.82 -15.25
C ALA A 35 -12.15 3.87 -15.79
N PRO A 36 -11.83 2.99 -16.75
CA PRO A 36 -12.81 2.04 -17.26
C PRO A 36 -13.17 1.00 -16.19
N MET A 37 -14.47 0.77 -16.01
CA MET A 37 -14.98 -0.28 -15.14
C MET A 37 -14.77 -1.65 -15.80
N ASN A 38 -13.79 -2.40 -15.33
CA ASN A 38 -13.52 -3.76 -15.78
C ASN A 38 -12.97 -4.61 -14.64
N ALA A 39 -12.99 -5.94 -14.80
CA ALA A 39 -12.49 -6.88 -13.80
C ALA A 39 -11.01 -6.66 -13.45
N ARG A 40 -10.24 -6.09 -14.39
CA ARG A 40 -8.82 -5.79 -14.18
C ARG A 40 -8.63 -4.65 -13.18
N THR A 41 -9.44 -3.58 -13.25
CA THR A 41 -9.39 -2.46 -12.30
C THR A 41 -9.66 -2.98 -10.89
N PHE A 42 -10.77 -3.69 -10.68
CA PHE A 42 -11.09 -4.31 -9.39
C PHE A 42 -10.01 -5.27 -8.89
N GLY A 43 -9.58 -6.21 -9.75
CA GLY A 43 -8.56 -7.19 -9.38
C GLY A 43 -7.21 -6.54 -9.03
N THR A 44 -6.83 -5.48 -9.73
CA THR A 44 -5.59 -4.73 -9.43
C THR A 44 -5.70 -4.01 -8.08
N SER A 45 -6.82 -3.32 -7.80
CA SER A 45 -7.00 -2.60 -6.54
C SER A 45 -7.05 -3.55 -5.34
N ILE A 46 -7.78 -4.67 -5.44
CA ILE A 46 -7.82 -5.71 -4.39
C ILE A 46 -6.43 -6.33 -4.21
N GLY A 47 -5.79 -6.75 -5.30
CA GLY A 47 -4.47 -7.36 -5.27
C GLY A 47 -3.40 -6.42 -4.69
N PHE A 48 -3.49 -5.13 -4.95
CA PHE A 48 -2.58 -4.13 -4.42
C PHE A 48 -2.71 -3.98 -2.90
N ILE A 49 -3.93 -3.87 -2.39
CA ILE A 49 -4.18 -3.80 -0.93
C ILE A 49 -3.78 -5.12 -0.24
N TYR A 50 -4.06 -6.26 -0.89
CA TYR A 50 -3.65 -7.56 -0.38
C TYR A 50 -2.13 -7.68 -0.27
N THR A 51 -1.41 -7.29 -1.33
CA THR A 51 0.06 -7.29 -1.33
C THR A 51 0.61 -6.36 -0.26
N TYR A 52 -0.01 -5.19 -0.03
CA TYR A 52 0.37 -4.26 1.03
C TYR A 52 0.33 -4.91 2.41
N HIS A 53 -0.72 -5.67 2.72
CA HIS A 53 -0.82 -6.35 4.00
C HIS A 53 0.16 -7.51 4.14
N ILE A 54 0.32 -8.35 3.11
CA ILE A 54 1.22 -9.51 3.19
C ILE A 54 2.67 -9.08 3.35
N LEU A 55 3.11 -8.01 2.70
CA LEU A 55 4.49 -7.52 2.80
C LEU A 55 4.89 -7.14 4.24
N GLN A 56 3.92 -6.82 5.10
CA GLN A 56 4.19 -6.48 6.50
C GLN A 56 4.52 -7.71 7.34
N CYS A 57 3.91 -8.86 7.03
CA CYS A 57 4.06 -10.08 7.81
C CYS A 57 5.51 -10.60 7.93
N PRO A 58 6.29 -10.75 6.85
CA PRO A 58 7.69 -11.18 6.99
C PRO A 58 8.53 -10.15 7.75
N LEU A 59 8.24 -8.85 7.61
CA LEU A 59 8.94 -7.79 8.34
C LEU A 59 8.64 -7.85 9.85
N GLU A 60 7.36 -8.03 10.22
CA GLU A 60 6.93 -8.21 11.60
C GLU A 60 7.48 -9.51 12.22
N GLN A 61 7.59 -10.57 11.43
CA GLN A 61 8.14 -11.86 11.88
C GLN A 61 9.65 -11.79 12.09
N LEU A 62 10.40 -11.12 11.20
CA LEU A 62 11.84 -10.92 11.34
C LEU A 62 12.18 -10.02 12.54
N HIS A 63 11.40 -8.96 12.78
CA HIS A 63 11.62 -8.07 13.92
C HIS A 63 10.96 -8.52 15.22
N GLY A 64 10.06 -9.51 15.17
CA GLY A 64 9.33 -10.01 16.35
C GLY A 64 8.36 -9.01 16.98
N ARG A 65 8.01 -7.93 16.28
CA ARG A 65 7.11 -6.86 16.75
C ARG A 65 6.34 -6.24 15.60
N GLN A 66 5.12 -5.79 15.89
CA GLN A 66 4.40 -4.89 14.99
C GLN A 66 5.07 -3.51 15.02
N SER A 67 5.31 -2.92 13.85
CA SER A 67 5.88 -1.57 13.73
C SER A 67 5.17 -0.78 12.63
N SER A 68 4.93 0.50 12.90
CA SER A 68 4.48 1.46 11.89
C SER A 68 5.52 1.65 10.78
N LEU A 69 6.81 1.39 11.05
CA LEU A 69 7.86 1.42 10.04
C LEU A 69 7.71 0.32 8.98
N HIS A 70 7.15 -0.84 9.34
CA HIS A 70 6.83 -1.88 8.34
C HIS A 70 5.74 -1.39 7.38
N ASN A 71 4.77 -0.65 7.91
CA ASN A 71 3.68 -0.08 7.11
C ASN A 71 4.19 1.05 6.22
N ALA A 72 5.13 1.84 6.74
CA ALA A 72 5.85 2.85 5.96
C ALA A 72 6.62 2.20 4.80
N PHE A 73 7.36 1.13 5.07
CA PHE A 73 8.15 0.45 4.05
C PHE A 73 7.27 -0.23 2.99
N SER A 74 6.25 -0.97 3.40
CA SER A 74 5.29 -1.59 2.47
C SER A 74 4.55 -0.53 1.64
N GLY A 75 4.17 0.59 2.26
CA GLY A 75 3.54 1.72 1.58
C GLY A 75 4.48 2.37 0.57
N ALA A 76 5.72 2.64 0.97
CA ALA A 76 6.73 3.22 0.07
C ALA A 76 7.00 2.31 -1.12
N PHE A 77 7.25 1.01 -0.88
CA PHE A 77 7.56 0.04 -1.92
C PHE A 77 6.44 -0.10 -2.95
N LEU A 78 5.20 -0.33 -2.48
CA LEU A 78 4.07 -0.48 -3.38
C LEU A 78 3.67 0.84 -4.03
N GLY A 79 3.76 1.94 -3.31
CA GLY A 79 3.54 3.28 -3.83
C GLY A 79 4.46 3.60 -5.00
N THR A 80 5.76 3.36 -4.84
CA THR A 80 6.75 3.49 -5.91
C THR A 80 6.38 2.63 -7.12
N LEU A 81 6.07 1.34 -6.92
CA LEU A 81 5.72 0.45 -8.03
C LEU A 81 4.45 0.92 -8.76
N GLY A 82 3.40 1.28 -8.02
CA GLY A 82 2.16 1.75 -8.61
C GLY A 82 2.38 3.04 -9.42
N VAL A 83 3.17 3.98 -8.90
CA VAL A 83 3.48 5.25 -9.59
C VAL A 83 4.34 4.99 -10.82
N MET A 84 5.37 4.15 -10.72
CA MET A 84 6.24 3.78 -11.86
C MET A 84 5.46 3.16 -13.02
N HIS A 85 4.46 2.32 -12.71
CA HIS A 85 3.64 1.66 -13.70
C HIS A 85 2.41 2.48 -14.13
N GLY A 86 2.29 3.74 -13.69
CA GLY A 86 1.16 4.61 -13.99
C GLY A 86 -0.18 4.04 -13.52
N ARG A 87 -0.18 3.19 -12.48
CA ARG A 87 -1.37 2.54 -11.94
C ARG A 87 -2.05 3.35 -10.84
N ILE A 88 -1.29 4.19 -10.15
CA ILE A 88 -1.79 5.09 -9.10
C ILE A 88 -1.15 6.47 -9.29
N GLY A 89 -1.94 7.52 -9.12
CA GLY A 89 -1.45 8.89 -9.09
C GLY A 89 -1.00 9.27 -7.69
N VAL A 90 -0.03 10.18 -7.56
CA VAL A 90 0.41 10.63 -6.23
C VAL A 90 -0.55 11.70 -5.70
N PRO A 91 -1.19 11.49 -4.53
CA PRO A 91 -2.06 12.50 -3.96
C PRO A 91 -1.28 13.77 -3.63
N PHE A 92 -1.92 14.92 -3.81
CA PHE A 92 -1.34 16.25 -3.57
C PHE A 92 -0.15 16.64 -4.46
N VAL A 93 0.17 15.85 -5.49
CA VAL A 93 1.23 16.16 -6.45
C VAL A 93 0.63 16.29 -7.85
N PRO A 94 0.79 17.45 -8.52
CA PRO A 94 0.31 17.61 -9.88
C PRO A 94 1.00 16.64 -10.85
N PRO A 95 0.30 16.09 -11.86
CA PRO A 95 0.89 15.17 -12.83
C PRO A 95 2.10 15.74 -13.57
N HIS A 96 2.11 17.05 -13.85
CA HIS A 96 3.23 17.71 -14.52
C HIS A 96 4.54 17.67 -13.70
N VAL A 97 4.45 17.63 -12.36
CA VAL A 97 5.63 17.49 -11.48
C VAL A 97 6.18 16.07 -11.54
N LEU A 98 5.30 15.06 -11.65
CA LEU A 98 5.70 13.66 -11.80
C LEU A 98 6.34 13.41 -13.16
N HIS A 99 5.76 13.95 -14.24
CA HIS A 99 6.28 13.78 -15.59
C HIS A 99 7.53 14.64 -15.85
N GLY A 100 7.64 15.82 -15.25
CA GLY A 100 8.77 16.74 -15.43
C GLY A 100 10.07 16.28 -14.74
N ASN A 101 9.97 15.54 -13.63
CA ASN A 101 11.15 15.06 -12.89
C ASN A 101 11.68 13.68 -13.35
N GLY A 102 11.10 13.13 -14.42
CA GLY A 102 11.44 11.82 -14.95
C GLY A 102 11.16 10.65 -13.99
N PRO A 103 11.57 9.42 -14.36
CA PRO A 103 11.23 8.21 -13.60
C PRO A 103 11.81 8.19 -12.19
N ARG A 104 12.99 8.77 -11.97
CA ARG A 104 13.62 8.85 -10.63
C ARG A 104 12.82 9.76 -9.68
N GLY A 105 12.31 10.88 -10.16
CA GLY A 105 11.46 11.77 -9.37
C GLY A 105 10.14 11.09 -8.98
N ALA A 106 9.49 10.42 -9.93
CA ALA A 106 8.27 9.68 -9.68
C ALA A 106 8.47 8.55 -8.65
N ILE A 107 9.59 7.83 -8.71
CA ILE A 107 9.98 6.80 -7.73
C ILE A 107 10.08 7.38 -6.31
N ALA A 108 10.86 8.46 -6.17
CA ALA A 108 11.14 9.06 -4.87
C ALA A 108 9.87 9.66 -4.26
N ILE A 109 9.09 10.38 -5.06
CA ILE A 109 7.82 10.97 -4.63
C ILE A 109 6.83 9.87 -4.22
N GLY A 110 6.70 8.81 -5.03
CA GLY A 110 5.85 7.66 -4.70
C GLY A 110 6.26 7.00 -3.39
N ALA A 111 7.57 6.77 -3.18
CA ALA A 111 8.09 6.19 -1.95
C ALA A 111 7.74 7.04 -0.72
N VAL A 112 7.99 8.34 -0.81
CA VAL A 112 7.79 9.27 0.30
C VAL A 112 6.32 9.42 0.64
N VAL A 113 5.47 9.68 -0.36
CA VAL A 113 4.05 9.96 -0.11
C VAL A 113 3.33 8.73 0.41
N TYR A 114 3.46 7.58 -0.26
CA TYR A 114 2.79 6.37 0.18
C TYR A 114 3.43 5.76 1.43
N GLY A 115 4.73 5.95 1.64
CA GLY A 115 5.38 5.59 2.89
C GLY A 115 4.88 6.42 4.06
N ALA A 116 4.71 7.73 3.89
CA ALA A 116 4.15 8.62 4.91
C ALA A 116 2.69 8.29 5.21
N ILE A 117 1.88 8.00 4.19
CA ILE A 117 0.49 7.55 4.38
C ILE A 117 0.45 6.23 5.14
N GLY A 118 1.24 5.24 4.73
CA GLY A 118 1.32 3.94 5.40
C GLY A 118 1.78 4.08 6.85
N PHE A 119 2.78 4.92 7.11
CA PHE A 119 3.25 5.22 8.46
C PHE A 119 2.15 5.88 9.30
N GLY A 120 1.51 6.93 8.79
CA GLY A 120 0.48 7.69 9.49
C GLY A 120 -0.76 6.86 9.82
N LEU A 121 -1.23 6.05 8.88
CA LEU A 121 -2.36 5.14 9.13
C LEU A 121 -2.02 4.07 10.17
N ALA A 122 -0.79 3.57 10.15
CA ALA A 122 -0.35 2.58 11.12
C ALA A 122 -0.18 3.16 12.53
N THR A 123 0.36 4.37 12.66
CA THR A 123 0.48 5.04 13.95
C THR A 123 -0.89 5.42 14.51
N MET A 124 -1.82 5.90 13.67
CA MET A 124 -3.22 6.13 14.05
C MET A 124 -3.93 4.83 14.46
N GLY A 125 -3.58 3.71 13.84
CA GLY A 125 -4.04 2.37 14.22
C GLY A 125 -3.38 1.80 15.47
N GLY A 126 -2.54 2.57 16.16
CA GLY A 126 -1.90 2.18 17.42
C GLY A 126 -0.62 1.35 17.28
N LYS A 127 -0.08 1.16 16.06
CA LYS A 127 1.23 0.52 15.89
C LYS A 127 2.34 1.44 16.39
N ARG A 128 3.26 0.85 17.17
CA ARG A 128 4.43 1.57 17.73
C ARG A 128 5.51 1.73 16.66
N MET A 129 6.39 2.71 16.84
CA MET A 129 7.59 2.88 16.02
C MET A 129 8.64 1.83 16.38
#